data_AF-A0A847EUX7-F1
#
_entry.id   AF-A0A847EUX7-F1
#
_cell.length_a   1.000
_cell.length_b   1.000
_cell.length_c   1.000
_cell.angle_alpha   90.00
_cell.angle_beta   90.00
_cell.angle_gamma   90.00
#
_symmetry.space_group_name_H-M   'P 1'
#
loop_
_entity.id
_entity.type
_entity.pdbx_description
1 polymer ?
#
loop_
_entity_poly.entity_id
_entity_poly.type
_entity_poly.pdbx_seq_one_letter_code
_entity_poly.pdbx_strand_id
1 'polypeptide(L)'
;FDYWSLSTLAAWNNGGQWDGGGASPESLQLKTAYQTLLKAVVREKALAEGRFFDLTYANLNNHRFNNQTQFAWFRKAGREYVLIVVHFDAKETPTSVHLPEHAFAYLELPSTLSVEATDLLSGRQTVLSLSAGATIDLALPPLSAVMWKFII
;
A
#
# COMPACT_ATOMS: atom_id res chain seq x y z
N PHE A 1 25.31 -6.90 33.09
CA PHE A 1 24.14 -6.37 32.38
C PHE A 1 23.26 -7.55 32.03
N ASP A 2 22.18 -7.76 32.78
CA ASP A 2 21.16 -8.75 32.39
C ASP A 2 20.28 -8.11 31.33
N TYR A 3 20.43 -8.55 30.08
CA TYR A 3 19.58 -8.10 29.00
C TYR A 3 18.24 -8.84 29.11
N TRP A 4 17.24 -8.19 29.71
CA TRP A 4 15.87 -8.69 29.64
C TRP A 4 15.34 -8.55 28.21
N SER A 5 14.79 -9.65 27.68
CA SER A 5 14.06 -9.64 26.41
C SER A 5 12.76 -8.85 26.55
N LEU A 6 12.36 -8.14 25.48
CA LEU A 6 11.03 -7.55 25.40
C LEU A 6 9.96 -8.62 25.66
N SER A 7 8.96 -8.32 26.49
CA SER A 7 7.91 -9.27 26.86
C SER A 7 7.17 -9.84 25.65
N THR A 8 6.93 -9.01 24.63
CA THR A 8 6.32 -9.42 23.36
C THR A 8 7.19 -10.40 22.57
N LEU A 9 8.51 -10.23 22.60
CA LEU A 9 9.46 -11.14 21.96
C LEU A 9 9.57 -12.47 22.73
N ALA A 10 9.58 -12.43 24.06
CA ALA A 10 9.58 -13.63 24.90
C ALA A 10 8.29 -14.44 24.72
N ALA A 11 7.16 -13.74 24.65
CA ALA A 11 5.84 -14.31 24.41
C ALA A 11 5.74 -14.95 23.01
N TRP A 12 6.32 -14.31 22.00
CA TRP A 12 6.41 -14.89 20.66
C TRP A 12 7.37 -16.08 20.58
N ASN A 13 8.52 -16.01 21.28
CA ASN A 13 9.46 -17.13 21.39
C ASN A 13 8.78 -18.37 21.99
N ASN A 14 7.89 -18.18 22.97
CA ASN A 14 7.12 -19.25 23.60
C ASN A 14 8.00 -20.45 24.01
N GLY A 15 9.12 -20.16 24.69
CA GLY A 15 10.08 -21.21 25.09
C GLY A 15 10.81 -21.88 23.93
N GLY A 16 10.98 -21.22 22.79
CA GLY A 16 11.67 -21.75 21.61
C GLY A 16 10.76 -22.35 20.54
N GLN A 17 9.44 -22.39 20.78
CA GLN A 17 8.49 -22.99 19.84
C GLN A 17 8.20 -22.10 18.63
N TRP A 18 8.23 -20.76 18.80
CA TRP A 18 7.93 -19.77 17.75
C TRP A 18 6.59 -19.98 17.02
N ASP A 19 5.69 -20.75 17.63
CA ASP A 19 4.39 -21.16 17.09
C ASP A 19 3.31 -20.08 17.25
N GLY A 20 3.61 -19.03 18.01
CA GLY A 20 2.67 -17.95 18.32
C GLY A 20 1.72 -18.26 19.48
N GLY A 21 1.84 -19.43 20.14
CA GLY A 21 0.96 -19.82 21.25
C GLY A 21 1.05 -18.91 22.48
N GLY A 22 2.17 -18.21 22.67
CA GLY A 22 2.33 -17.21 23.72
C GLY A 22 1.98 -15.78 23.31
N ALA A 23 1.74 -15.50 22.03
CA ALA A 23 1.48 -14.14 21.53
C ALA A 23 0.01 -13.72 21.68
N SER A 24 -0.24 -12.43 21.94
CA SER A 24 -1.60 -11.90 21.97
C SER A 24 -2.23 -11.91 20.57
N PRO A 25 -3.58 -11.93 20.46
CA PRO A 25 -4.27 -11.83 19.17
C PRO A 25 -3.83 -10.61 18.33
N GLU A 26 -3.64 -9.46 18.97
CA GLU A 26 -3.19 -8.22 18.33
C GLU A 26 -1.75 -8.36 17.80
N SER A 27 -0.87 -9.01 18.56
CA SER A 27 0.52 -9.27 18.15
C SER A 27 0.58 -10.22 16.95
N LEU A 28 -0.29 -11.24 16.93
CA LEU A 28 -0.42 -12.16 15.80
C LEU A 28 -1.00 -11.47 14.56
N GLN A 29 -1.98 -10.59 14.75
CA GLN A 29 -2.55 -9.78 13.67
C GLN A 29 -1.49 -8.85 13.08
N LEU A 30 -0.73 -8.14 13.91
CA LEU A 30 0.36 -7.27 13.49
C LEU A 30 1.43 -8.07 12.73
N LYS A 31 1.87 -9.20 13.27
CA LYS A 31 2.83 -10.10 12.61
C LYS A 31 2.32 -10.53 11.24
N THR A 32 1.05 -10.91 11.13
CA THR A 32 0.44 -11.32 9.87
C THR A 32 0.44 -10.17 8.85
N ALA A 33 0.03 -8.96 9.27
CA ALA A 33 0.04 -7.78 8.42
C ALA A 33 1.45 -7.46 7.88
N TYR A 34 2.46 -7.47 8.74
CA TYR A 34 3.86 -7.26 8.33
C TYR A 34 4.38 -8.38 7.44
N GLN A 35 4.04 -9.64 7.74
CA GLN A 35 4.41 -10.77 6.88
C GLN A 35 3.82 -10.63 5.48
N THR A 36 2.56 -10.21 5.36
CA THR A 36 1.92 -9.95 4.06
C THR A 36 2.63 -8.81 3.32
N LEU A 37 2.85 -7.68 3.99
CA LEU A 37 3.55 -6.52 3.41
C LEU A 37 4.95 -6.89 2.92
N LEU A 38 5.78 -7.52 3.77
CA LEU A 38 7.16 -7.87 3.42
C LEU A 38 7.22 -8.91 2.30
N LYS A 39 6.31 -9.90 2.29
CA LYS A 39 6.21 -10.86 1.18
C LYS A 39 5.82 -10.17 -0.12
N ALA A 40 4.87 -9.24 -0.10
CA ALA A 40 4.49 -8.47 -1.28
C ALA A 40 5.69 -7.66 -1.81
N VAL A 41 6.39 -6.93 -0.95
CA VAL A 41 7.57 -6.13 -1.34
C VAL A 41 8.66 -6.99 -1.97
N VAL A 42 8.90 -8.20 -1.46
CA VAL A 42 9.94 -9.10 -1.99
C VAL A 42 9.52 -9.80 -3.29
N ARG A 43 8.24 -10.17 -3.43
CA ARG A 43 7.75 -10.95 -4.58
C ARG A 43 7.46 -10.10 -5.81
N GLU A 44 6.98 -8.88 -5.60
CA GLU A 44 6.51 -8.02 -6.67
C GLU A 44 7.65 -7.15 -7.19
N LYS A 45 8.03 -7.34 -8.47
CA LYS A 45 9.17 -6.61 -9.05
C LYS A 45 8.96 -5.11 -9.04
N ALA A 46 7.74 -4.66 -9.31
CA ALA A 46 7.39 -3.24 -9.22
C ALA A 46 7.71 -2.65 -7.84
N LEU A 47 7.46 -3.41 -6.76
CA LEU A 47 7.77 -2.96 -5.40
C LEU A 47 9.27 -3.07 -5.10
N ALA A 48 9.93 -4.18 -5.42
CA ALA A 48 11.33 -4.42 -5.09
C ALA A 48 12.31 -3.50 -5.85
N GLU A 49 12.14 -3.38 -7.17
CA GLU A 49 13.12 -2.77 -8.08
C GLU A 49 12.50 -1.76 -9.06
N GLY A 50 11.18 -1.58 -9.02
CA GLY A 50 10.49 -0.71 -9.94
C GLY A 50 10.85 0.78 -9.82
N ARG A 51 10.56 1.52 -10.88
CA ARG A 51 10.61 2.99 -10.86
C ARG A 51 9.51 3.52 -9.96
N PHE A 52 9.80 4.62 -9.28
CA PHE A 52 8.88 5.32 -8.37
C PHE A 52 8.36 6.59 -9.03
N PHE A 53 7.07 6.89 -8.86
CA PHE A 53 6.50 8.18 -9.23
C PHE A 53 5.55 8.66 -8.11
N ASP A 54 5.89 9.76 -7.45
CA ASP A 54 5.04 10.36 -6.42
C ASP A 54 3.79 11.01 -7.03
N LEU A 55 2.63 10.80 -6.41
CA LEU A 55 1.38 11.48 -6.78
C LEU A 55 1.02 12.58 -5.77
N THR A 56 1.64 12.59 -4.59
CA THR A 56 1.32 13.50 -3.49
C THR A 56 1.59 14.95 -3.88
N TYR A 57 2.68 15.23 -4.59
CA TYR A 57 2.96 16.57 -5.12
C TYR A 57 1.86 17.11 -6.04
N ALA A 58 1.21 16.23 -6.82
CA ALA A 58 0.12 16.60 -7.73
C ALA A 58 -1.22 16.77 -7.00
N ASN A 59 -1.29 16.42 -5.72
CA ASN A 59 -2.49 16.45 -4.89
C ASN A 59 -2.43 17.49 -3.77
N LEU A 60 -1.44 18.39 -3.75
CA LEU A 60 -1.30 19.39 -2.68
C LEU A 60 -2.50 20.34 -2.58
N ASN A 61 -3.18 20.64 -3.70
CA ASN A 61 -4.35 21.51 -3.76
C ASN A 61 -5.68 20.74 -3.83
N ASN A 62 -5.66 19.42 -3.65
CA ASN A 62 -6.85 18.58 -3.76
C ASN A 62 -7.58 18.52 -2.41
N HIS A 63 -8.79 19.11 -2.34
CA HIS A 63 -9.59 19.13 -1.11
C HIS A 63 -10.04 17.74 -0.62
N ARG A 64 -9.98 16.70 -1.47
CA ARG A 64 -10.30 15.31 -1.13
C ARG A 64 -9.04 14.45 -0.97
N PHE A 65 -7.89 15.06 -0.77
CA PHE A 65 -6.63 14.38 -0.45
C PHE A 65 -5.84 15.18 0.58
N ASN A 66 -5.65 14.60 1.77
CA ASN A 66 -4.91 15.29 2.83
C ASN A 66 -3.43 14.90 2.79
N ASN A 67 -2.58 15.71 2.17
CA ASN A 67 -1.13 15.45 2.05
C ASN A 67 -0.36 15.34 3.39
N GLN A 68 -0.95 15.75 4.52
CA GLN A 68 -0.33 15.62 5.84
C GLN A 68 -0.53 14.23 6.43
N THR A 69 -1.58 13.52 6.00
CA THR A 69 -1.97 12.21 6.52
C THR A 69 -2.10 11.15 5.45
N GLN A 70 -2.02 11.52 4.18
CA GLN A 70 -2.17 10.64 3.04
C GLN A 70 -0.97 10.75 2.12
N PHE A 71 -0.52 9.59 1.63
CA PHE A 71 0.60 9.50 0.71
C PHE A 71 0.24 8.54 -0.42
N ALA A 72 0.43 8.98 -1.66
CA ALA A 72 0.04 8.22 -2.86
C ALA A 72 1.18 8.22 -3.88
N TRP A 73 1.44 7.06 -4.47
CA TRP A 73 2.48 6.91 -5.49
C TRP A 73 2.26 5.70 -6.36
N PHE A 74 2.94 5.69 -7.50
CA PHE A 74 3.05 4.52 -8.37
C PHE A 74 4.42 3.85 -8.24
N ARG A 75 4.42 2.55 -8.47
CA ARG A 75 5.60 1.73 -8.75
C ARG A 75 5.41 0.97 -10.06
N LYS A 76 6.46 0.89 -10.87
CA LYS A 76 6.42 0.16 -12.15
C LYS A 76 7.70 -0.65 -12.40
N ALA A 77 7.55 -1.92 -12.80
CA ALA A 77 8.63 -2.71 -13.39
C ALA A 77 8.12 -3.46 -14.63
N GLY A 78 8.66 -3.12 -15.81
CA GLY A 78 8.19 -3.70 -17.07
C GLY A 78 6.70 -3.44 -17.30
N ARG A 79 5.91 -4.52 -17.30
CA ARG A 79 4.45 -4.51 -17.49
C ARG A 79 3.66 -4.48 -16.18
N GLU A 80 4.33 -4.60 -15.04
CA GLU A 80 3.69 -4.62 -13.72
C GLU A 80 3.65 -3.21 -13.13
N TYR A 81 2.47 -2.83 -12.65
CA TYR A 81 2.22 -1.56 -11.99
C TYR A 81 1.61 -1.81 -10.62
N VAL A 82 1.96 -0.97 -9.66
CA VAL A 82 1.31 -0.93 -8.36
C VAL A 82 0.97 0.52 -8.03
N LEU A 83 -0.31 0.81 -7.80
CA LEU A 83 -0.78 2.05 -7.19
C LEU A 83 -0.85 1.83 -5.68
N ILE A 84 -0.11 2.64 -4.92
CA ILE A 84 -0.13 2.59 -3.46
C ILE A 84 -0.72 3.89 -2.94
N VAL A 85 -1.66 3.76 -2.01
CA VAL A 85 -2.22 4.88 -1.25
C VAL A 85 -2.28 4.47 0.21
N VAL A 86 -1.78 5.34 1.08
CA VAL A 86 -1.71 5.13 2.53
C VAL A 86 -2.41 6.27 3.24
N HIS A 87 -3.12 5.95 4.33
CA HIS A 87 -3.79 6.91 5.19
C HIS A 87 -3.37 6.68 6.65
N PHE A 88 -2.66 7.66 7.21
CA PHE A 88 -2.03 7.63 8.54
C PHE A 88 -2.90 8.26 9.64
N ASP A 89 -4.06 8.82 9.32
CA ASP A 89 -4.96 9.38 10.32
C ASP A 89 -5.90 8.29 10.89
N ALA A 90 -6.28 8.45 12.15
CA ALA A 90 -7.31 7.66 12.82
C ALA A 90 -8.73 8.13 12.45
N LYS A 91 -8.87 9.27 11.78
CA LYS A 91 -10.14 9.78 11.27
C LYS A 91 -10.43 9.28 9.87
N GLU A 92 -11.70 8.98 9.60
CA GLU A 92 -12.14 8.66 8.25
C GLU A 92 -12.04 9.91 7.37
N THR A 93 -11.41 9.78 6.21
CA THR A 93 -11.26 10.88 5.24
C THR A 93 -11.50 10.31 3.85
N PRO A 94 -12.49 10.85 3.09
CA PRO A 94 -12.66 10.47 1.70
C PRO A 94 -11.36 10.70 0.94
N THR A 95 -10.91 9.70 0.18
CA THR A 95 -9.64 9.78 -0.56
C THR A 95 -9.92 9.77 -2.06
N SER A 96 -9.62 10.88 -2.71
CA SER A 96 -9.63 11.01 -4.17
C SER A 96 -8.24 11.40 -4.62
N VAL A 97 -7.57 10.59 -5.44
CA VAL A 97 -6.21 10.84 -5.88
C VAL A 97 -6.23 11.35 -7.31
N HIS A 98 -5.77 12.58 -7.54
CA HIS A 98 -5.50 13.11 -8.87
C HIS A 98 -4.31 12.39 -9.50
N LEU A 99 -4.49 11.92 -10.74
CA LEU A 99 -3.49 11.21 -11.52
C LEU A 99 -3.01 12.15 -12.65
N PRO A 100 -1.90 12.87 -12.48
CA PRO A 100 -1.46 13.86 -13.45
C PRO A 100 -1.04 13.18 -14.77
N GLU A 101 -1.23 13.87 -15.90
CA GLU A 101 -0.81 13.36 -17.22
C GLU A 101 0.68 12.97 -17.25
N HIS A 102 1.51 13.70 -16.52
CA HIS A 102 2.93 13.40 -16.37
C HIS A 102 3.20 12.00 -15.80
N ALA A 103 2.37 11.51 -14.87
CA ALA A 103 2.51 10.15 -14.34
C ALA A 103 2.33 9.11 -15.45
N PHE A 104 1.32 9.29 -16.30
CA PHE A 104 1.03 8.39 -17.41
C PHE A 104 2.14 8.41 -18.45
N ALA A 105 2.63 9.59 -18.82
CA ALA A 105 3.74 9.73 -19.74
C ALA A 105 5.03 9.09 -19.21
N TYR A 106 5.39 9.37 -17.94
CA TYR A 106 6.60 8.83 -17.31
C TYR A 106 6.55 7.31 -17.12
N LEU A 107 5.38 6.78 -16.77
CA LEU A 107 5.16 5.35 -16.54
C LEU A 107 4.76 4.60 -17.81
N GLU A 108 4.63 5.26 -18.96
CA GLU A 108 4.20 4.65 -20.23
C GLU A 108 2.82 3.97 -20.11
N LEU A 109 1.91 4.55 -19.31
CA LEU A 109 0.52 4.12 -19.21
C LEU A 109 -0.30 4.72 -20.36
N PRO A 110 -1.26 3.97 -20.94
CA PRO A 110 -2.27 4.53 -21.84
C PRO A 110 -3.05 5.67 -21.16
N SER A 111 -3.40 6.72 -21.91
CA SER A 111 -4.11 7.90 -21.38
C SER A 111 -5.43 7.57 -20.69
N THR A 112 -6.09 6.49 -21.10
CA THR A 112 -7.27 5.93 -20.45
C THR A 112 -7.17 4.41 -20.50
N LEU A 113 -7.43 3.76 -19.37
CA LEU A 113 -7.42 2.30 -19.27
C LEU A 113 -8.38 1.80 -18.19
N SER A 114 -8.89 0.60 -18.40
CA SER A 114 -9.66 -0.16 -17.41
C SER A 114 -8.97 -1.51 -17.22
N VAL A 115 -8.54 -1.80 -15.99
CA VAL A 115 -7.72 -2.99 -15.67
C VAL A 115 -8.25 -3.73 -14.46
N GLU A 116 -8.15 -5.05 -14.50
CA GLU A 116 -8.31 -5.87 -13.32
C GLU A 116 -7.11 -5.65 -12.39
N ALA A 117 -7.39 -5.28 -11.15
CA ALA A 117 -6.38 -5.02 -10.14
C ALA A 117 -6.62 -5.88 -8.90
N THR A 118 -5.53 -6.30 -8.26
CA THR A 118 -5.54 -7.05 -7.01
C THR A 118 -4.84 -6.23 -5.93
N ASP A 119 -5.49 -6.03 -4.78
CA ASP A 119 -4.86 -5.42 -3.61
C ASP A 119 -3.93 -6.43 -2.95
N LEU A 120 -2.63 -6.17 -2.97
CA LEU A 120 -1.61 -7.06 -2.44
C LEU A 120 -1.68 -7.24 -0.91
N LEU A 121 -2.35 -6.33 -0.20
CA LEU A 121 -2.51 -6.41 1.25
C LEU A 121 -3.67 -7.31 1.68
N SER A 122 -4.80 -7.24 0.97
CA SER A 122 -6.03 -7.97 1.33
C SER A 122 -6.35 -9.14 0.41
N GLY A 123 -5.74 -9.22 -0.77
CA GLY A 123 -6.10 -10.16 -1.84
C GLY A 123 -7.39 -9.80 -2.58
N ARG A 124 -8.07 -8.70 -2.22
CA ARG A 124 -9.29 -8.25 -2.89
C ARG A 124 -9.02 -7.89 -4.34
N GLN A 125 -9.95 -8.22 -5.22
CA GLN A 125 -9.89 -7.86 -6.63
C GLN A 125 -10.94 -6.81 -6.98
N THR A 126 -10.62 -5.96 -7.96
CA THR A 126 -11.54 -4.95 -8.50
C THR A 126 -11.14 -4.56 -9.91
N VAL A 127 -11.95 -3.75 -10.58
CA VAL A 127 -11.60 -3.11 -11.85
C VAL A 127 -11.30 -1.64 -11.58
N LEU A 128 -10.10 -1.20 -11.94
CA LEU A 128 -9.68 0.20 -11.84
C LEU A 128 -9.81 0.87 -13.20
N SER A 129 -10.58 1.96 -13.23
CA SER A 129 -10.63 2.88 -14.37
C SER A 129 -9.70 4.05 -14.12
N LEU A 130 -8.56 4.09 -14.81
CA LEU A 130 -7.55 5.14 -14.68
C LEU A 130 -7.58 6.03 -15.92
N SER A 131 -7.49 7.35 -15.73
CA SER A 131 -7.38 8.32 -16.82
C SER A 131 -6.40 9.42 -16.46
N ALA A 132 -5.56 9.79 -17.42
CA ALA A 132 -4.63 10.89 -17.31
C ALA A 132 -5.40 12.21 -17.07
N GLY A 133 -4.98 12.96 -16.06
CA GLY A 133 -5.63 14.20 -15.65
C GLY A 133 -6.91 14.02 -14.81
N ALA A 134 -7.39 12.78 -14.61
CA ALA A 134 -8.57 12.51 -13.80
C ALA A 134 -8.22 12.22 -12.33
N THR A 135 -9.25 12.09 -11.50
CA THR A 135 -9.10 11.58 -10.13
C THR A 135 -9.63 10.15 -10.03
N ILE A 136 -9.06 9.38 -9.11
CA ILE A 136 -9.59 8.07 -8.70
C ILE A 136 -10.07 8.13 -7.26
N ASP A 137 -11.33 7.77 -7.04
CA ASP A 137 -11.92 7.66 -5.70
C ASP A 137 -11.59 6.30 -5.09
N LEU A 138 -11.07 6.30 -3.87
CA LEU A 138 -10.64 5.11 -3.15
C LEU A 138 -11.23 5.10 -1.75
N ALA A 139 -11.73 3.94 -1.32
CA ALA A 139 -12.14 3.72 0.06
C ALA A 139 -10.93 3.28 0.89
N LEU A 140 -10.40 4.20 1.71
CA LEU A 140 -9.35 3.92 2.69
C LEU A 140 -9.90 4.16 4.10
N PRO A 141 -10.07 3.10 4.91
CA PRO A 141 -10.33 3.24 6.33
C PRO A 141 -9.22 4.01 7.07
N PRO A 142 -9.48 4.49 8.30
CA PRO A 142 -8.45 4.95 9.22
C PRO A 142 -7.26 4.00 9.33
N LEU A 143 -6.04 4.54 9.42
CA LEU A 143 -4.80 3.78 9.64
C LEU A 143 -4.63 2.59 8.67
N SER A 144 -4.94 2.81 7.39
CA SER A 144 -4.96 1.74 6.38
C SER A 144 -4.18 2.11 5.12
N ALA A 145 -4.00 1.12 4.25
CA ALA A 145 -3.39 1.29 2.95
C ALA A 145 -4.04 0.34 1.94
N VAL A 146 -3.90 0.69 0.66
CA VAL A 146 -4.20 -0.18 -0.48
C VAL A 146 -2.98 -0.28 -1.38
N MET A 147 -2.71 -1.47 -1.92
CA MET A 147 -1.65 -1.72 -2.89
C MET A 147 -2.21 -2.42 -4.12
N TRP A 148 -2.81 -1.65 -5.03
CA TRP A 148 -3.45 -2.19 -6.23
C TRP A 148 -2.43 -2.54 -7.29
N LYS A 149 -2.16 -3.84 -7.46
CA LYS A 149 -1.35 -4.38 -8.56
C LYS A 149 -2.20 -4.63 -9.80
N PHE A 150 -1.70 -4.26 -10.96
CA PHE A 150 -2.25 -4.62 -12.27
C PHE A 150 -1.12 -4.80 -13.30
N ILE A 151 -1.43 -5.48 -14.41
CA ILE A 151 -0.49 -5.78 -15.48
C ILE A 151 -1.10 -5.33 -16.81
N ILE A 152 -0.33 -4.61 -17.63
CA ILE A 152 -0.74 -4.11 -18.95
C ILE A 152 0.18 -4.65 -20.02
#